data_AF-A0A6C0B013-F1
#
_entry.id   AF-A0A6C0B013-F1
#
_cell.length_a   1.000
_cell.length_b   1.000
_cell.length_c   1.000
_cell.angle_alpha   90.00
_cell.angle_beta   90.00
_cell.angle_gamma   90.00
#
_symmetry.space_group_name_H-M   'P 1'
#
loop_
_entity.id
_entity.type
_entity.pdbx_description
1 polymer ?
#
loop_
_entity_poly.entity_id
_entity_poly.type
_entity_poly.pdbx_seq_one_letter_code
_entity_poly.pdbx_strand_id
1 'polypeptide(L)'
;MNEFSLKNIFFNEAIKNTVINDSNFIRILYSNKDFTLNGIYIKVDFIKTSNYNKFFENTTNLTIIKYVENLETHILNIYNKNKQHNYKIHEQISYIATKITSSSSNKSIFSYIFKVSGIWETNSVIGITYKFIDINHQ
;
A
#
# COMPACT_ATOMS: atom_id res chain seq x y z
N MET A 1 5.28 -2.74 -17.45
CA MET A 1 5.41 -2.44 -16.00
C MET A 1 6.89 -2.22 -15.61
N ASN A 2 7.65 -1.38 -16.32
CA ASN A 2 9.11 -1.24 -16.09
C ASN A 2 9.54 0.12 -15.49
N GLU A 3 8.60 0.96 -15.07
CA GLU A 3 8.93 2.33 -14.65
C GLU A 3 9.06 2.50 -13.13
N PHE A 4 8.48 1.59 -12.33
CA PHE A 4 8.63 1.64 -10.88
C PHE A 4 9.98 1.05 -10.46
N SER A 5 10.79 1.85 -9.76
CA SER A 5 12.10 1.48 -9.25
C SER A 5 12.17 1.81 -7.77
N LEU A 6 12.52 0.81 -6.96
CA LEU A 6 12.75 0.99 -5.53
C LEU A 6 13.91 1.96 -5.22
N LYS A 7 14.83 2.18 -6.18
CA LYS A 7 15.95 3.13 -6.04
C LYS A 7 15.51 4.59 -6.05
N ASN A 8 14.29 4.86 -6.48
CA ASN A 8 13.72 6.19 -6.59
C ASN A 8 12.94 6.58 -5.31
N ILE A 9 13.05 5.79 -4.24
CA ILE A 9 12.40 6.03 -2.96
C ILE A 9 13.38 6.75 -2.04
N PHE A 10 12.95 7.90 -1.54
CA PHE A 10 13.72 8.73 -0.61
C PHE A 10 12.97 8.84 0.71
N PHE A 11 13.70 8.81 1.81
CA PHE A 11 13.18 8.95 3.17
C PHE A 11 13.66 10.28 3.74
N ASN A 12 12.72 11.13 4.15
CA ASN A 12 13.05 12.40 4.80
C ASN A 12 13.46 12.19 6.26
N GLU A 13 13.92 13.26 6.90
CA GLU A 13 14.15 13.27 8.35
C GLU A 13 12.88 12.94 9.13
N ALA A 14 13.09 12.27 10.27
CA ALA A 14 12.04 11.91 11.20
C ALA A 14 11.42 13.16 11.84
N ILE A 15 10.08 13.24 11.80
CA ILE A 15 9.31 14.24 12.55
C ILE A 15 8.45 13.52 13.59
N LYS A 16 8.13 14.19 14.70
CA LYS A 16 7.26 13.61 15.73
C LYS A 16 5.91 13.21 15.13
N ASN A 17 5.49 11.97 15.35
CA ASN A 17 4.19 11.50 14.88
C ASN A 17 3.08 12.04 15.79
N THR A 18 2.00 12.55 15.20
CA THR A 18 0.83 13.07 15.93
C THR A 18 -0.30 12.06 16.08
N VAL A 19 -0.21 10.90 15.40
CA VAL A 19 -1.26 9.87 15.36
C VAL A 19 -0.88 8.66 16.21
N ILE A 20 0.39 8.27 16.19
CA ILE A 20 0.90 7.12 16.95
C ILE A 20 1.82 7.65 18.04
N ASN A 21 1.46 7.44 19.30
CA ASN A 21 2.26 7.86 20.45
C ASN A 21 3.64 7.22 20.43
N ASP A 22 4.64 7.95 20.94
CA ASP A 22 6.03 7.51 21.04
C ASP A 22 6.61 6.97 19.73
N SER A 23 6.19 7.59 18.62
CA SER A 23 6.67 7.25 17.29
C SER A 23 7.06 8.50 16.49
N ASN A 24 7.88 8.27 15.49
CA ASN A 24 8.23 9.23 14.46
C ASN A 24 7.51 8.91 13.16
N PHE A 25 7.29 9.94 12.36
CA PHE A 25 6.86 9.83 10.97
C PHE A 25 8.01 10.22 10.05
N ILE A 26 8.27 9.36 9.08
CA ILE A 26 9.29 9.50 8.05
C ILE A 26 8.55 9.61 6.73
N ARG A 27 8.59 10.80 6.11
CA ARG A 27 7.93 11.02 4.82
C ARG A 27 8.69 10.28 3.72
N ILE A 28 7.95 9.59 2.85
CA ILE A 28 8.49 9.02 1.61
C ILE A 28 8.28 10.01 0.48
N LEU A 29 9.32 10.20 -0.33
CA LEU A 29 9.25 10.81 -1.65
C LEU A 29 9.56 9.76 -2.71
N TYR A 30 8.84 9.79 -3.83
CA TYR A 30 9.23 9.05 -5.03
C TYR A 30 9.73 10.05 -6.06
N SER A 31 10.99 9.94 -6.47
CA SER A 31 11.62 10.92 -7.37
C SER A 31 12.38 10.21 -8.49
N ASN A 32 12.11 10.61 -9.72
CA ASN A 32 12.88 10.23 -10.90
C ASN A 32 13.37 11.49 -11.63
N LYS A 33 13.95 11.32 -12.81
CA LYS A 33 14.49 12.43 -13.61
C LYS A 33 13.43 13.46 -14.06
N ASP A 34 12.15 13.07 -14.10
CA ASP A 34 11.08 13.86 -14.71
C ASP A 34 10.18 14.52 -13.65
N PHE A 35 10.02 13.89 -12.48
CA PHE A 35 9.15 14.39 -11.42
C PHE A 35 9.53 13.88 -10.02
N THR A 36 8.99 14.57 -9.02
CA THR A 36 8.99 14.13 -7.61
C THR A 36 7.57 14.13 -7.07
N LEU A 37 7.17 13.05 -6.40
CA LEU A 37 5.88 12.89 -5.75
C LEU A 37 6.05 12.79 -4.24
N ASN A 38 5.09 13.40 -3.52
CA ASN A 38 4.93 13.24 -2.08
C ASN A 38 4.28 11.88 -1.75
N GLY A 39 5.06 10.82 -1.95
CA GLY A 39 4.67 9.43 -1.76
C GLY A 39 4.66 8.62 -3.04
N ILE A 40 4.40 7.32 -2.89
CA ILE A 40 4.24 6.37 -3.99
C ILE A 40 2.74 6.22 -4.26
N TYR A 41 2.34 6.24 -5.52
CA TYR A 41 0.94 6.13 -5.95
C TYR A 41 0.84 5.07 -7.02
N ILE A 42 0.10 3.99 -6.75
CA ILE A 42 -0.07 2.87 -7.69
C ILE A 42 -1.55 2.60 -7.87
N LYS A 43 -2.00 2.60 -9.11
CA LYS A 43 -3.35 2.16 -9.44
C LYS A 43 -3.42 0.64 -9.37
N VAL A 44 -4.43 0.11 -8.69
CA VAL A 44 -4.72 -1.33 -8.59
C VAL A 44 -6.18 -1.59 -8.93
N ASP A 45 -6.43 -2.61 -9.74
CA ASP A 45 -7.75 -2.92 -10.29
C ASP A 45 -8.18 -4.32 -9.87
N PHE A 46 -9.01 -4.42 -8.84
CA PHE A 46 -9.50 -5.69 -8.32
C PHE A 46 -10.74 -6.17 -9.08
N ILE A 47 -10.76 -7.46 -9.42
CA ILE A 47 -11.90 -8.11 -10.06
C ILE A 47 -12.92 -8.50 -8.99
N LYS A 48 -14.18 -8.11 -9.21
CA LYS A 48 -15.32 -8.57 -8.42
C LYS A 48 -15.53 -10.07 -8.64
N THR A 49 -15.61 -10.81 -7.55
CA THR A 49 -15.88 -12.25 -7.56
C THR A 49 -17.16 -12.54 -6.79
N SER A 50 -17.67 -13.78 -6.92
CA SER A 50 -18.96 -14.16 -6.30
C SER A 50 -18.93 -14.19 -4.77
N ASN A 51 -17.74 -14.35 -4.16
CA ASN A 51 -17.57 -14.37 -2.71
C ASN A 51 -16.12 -14.09 -2.31
N TYR A 52 -15.91 -13.90 -1.00
CA TYR A 52 -14.62 -13.63 -0.38
C TYR A 52 -13.53 -14.65 -0.77
N ASN A 53 -13.80 -15.95 -0.69
CA ASN A 53 -12.79 -16.97 -1.00
C ASN A 53 -12.34 -16.90 -2.47
N LYS A 54 -13.30 -16.79 -3.40
CA LYS A 54 -13.00 -16.64 -4.83
C LYS A 54 -12.22 -15.37 -5.15
N PHE A 55 -12.35 -14.32 -4.34
CA PHE A 55 -11.53 -13.11 -4.49
C PHE A 55 -10.04 -13.41 -4.35
N PHE A 56 -9.68 -14.25 -3.37
CA PHE A 56 -8.31 -14.68 -3.10
C PHE A 56 -7.84 -15.86 -3.95
N GLU A 57 -8.74 -16.53 -4.68
CA GLU A 57 -8.38 -17.55 -5.68
C GLU A 57 -8.22 -16.96 -7.09
N ASN A 58 -8.78 -15.77 -7.34
CA ASN A 58 -8.67 -15.12 -8.64
C ASN A 58 -7.22 -14.72 -8.95
N THR A 59 -6.71 -15.15 -10.11
CA THR A 59 -5.31 -14.97 -10.52
C THR A 59 -4.89 -13.51 -10.67
N THR A 60 -5.80 -12.64 -11.13
CA THR A 60 -5.52 -11.20 -11.27
C THR A 60 -5.43 -10.54 -9.90
N ASN A 61 -6.41 -10.82 -9.03
CA ASN A 61 -6.40 -10.30 -7.65
C ASN A 61 -5.16 -10.78 -6.89
N LEU A 62 -4.81 -12.07 -7.00
CA LEU A 62 -3.61 -12.63 -6.38
C LEU A 62 -2.32 -11.94 -6.85
N THR A 63 -2.22 -11.63 -8.15
CA THR A 63 -1.07 -10.89 -8.69
C THR A 63 -0.95 -9.51 -8.05
N ILE A 64 -2.09 -8.80 -7.93
CA ILE A 64 -2.15 -7.47 -7.32
C ILE A 64 -1.81 -7.53 -5.83
N ILE A 65 -2.42 -8.46 -5.09
CA ILE A 65 -2.18 -8.68 -3.65
C ILE A 65 -0.70 -8.88 -3.39
N LYS A 66 -0.08 -9.85 -4.07
CA LYS A 66 1.35 -10.13 -3.94
C LYS A 66 2.20 -8.92 -4.28
N TYR A 67 1.83 -8.17 -5.31
CA TYR A 67 2.57 -6.98 -5.71
C TYR A 67 2.58 -5.91 -4.59
N VAL A 68 1.43 -5.59 -3.99
CA VAL A 68 1.36 -4.55 -2.95
C VAL A 68 1.94 -5.02 -1.60
N GLU A 69 1.80 -6.30 -1.25
CA GLU A 69 2.43 -6.89 -0.05
C GLU A 69 3.96 -6.94 -0.18
N ASN A 70 4.44 -7.33 -1.36
CA ASN A 70 5.88 -7.28 -1.66
C ASN A 70 6.39 -5.84 -1.63
N LEU A 71 5.61 -4.87 -2.10
CA LEU A 71 6.01 -3.47 -2.04
C LEU A 71 6.17 -2.98 -0.60
N GLU A 72 5.22 -3.28 0.28
CA GLU A 72 5.33 -3.00 1.72
C GLU A 72 6.61 -3.62 2.31
N THR A 73 6.84 -4.90 2.01
CA THR A 73 8.03 -5.64 2.46
C THR A 73 9.32 -4.99 1.99
N HIS A 74 9.41 -4.61 0.71
CA HIS A 74 10.60 -3.98 0.15
C HIS A 74 10.85 -2.59 0.75
N ILE A 75 9.81 -1.76 0.90
CA ILE A 75 9.94 -0.42 1.47
C ILE A 75 10.50 -0.48 2.90
N LEU A 76 9.94 -1.35 3.74
CA LEU A 76 10.40 -1.49 5.12
C LEU A 76 11.82 -2.05 5.20
N ASN A 77 12.15 -3.04 4.36
CA ASN A 77 13.51 -3.61 4.30
C ASN A 77 14.57 -2.59 3.88
N ILE A 78 14.26 -1.73 2.89
CA ILE A 78 15.18 -0.68 2.43
C ILE A 78 15.39 0.36 3.54
N TYR A 79 14.32 0.72 4.26
CA TYR A 79 14.41 1.68 5.35
C TYR A 79 15.19 1.13 6.55
N ASN A 80 14.77 -0.01 7.10
CA ASN A 80 15.44 -0.62 8.25
C ASN A 80 15.08 -2.11 8.42
N LYS A 81 15.94 -2.99 7.89
CA LYS A 81 15.81 -4.45 8.00
C LYS A 81 15.95 -5.03 9.42
N ASN A 82 16.45 -4.26 10.39
CA ASN A 82 16.76 -4.76 11.73
C ASN A 82 15.58 -4.57 12.70
N LYS A 83 14.66 -3.65 12.41
CA LYS A 83 13.46 -3.44 13.22
C LYS A 83 12.38 -4.46 12.87
N GLN A 84 11.48 -4.70 13.82
CA GLN A 84 10.31 -5.53 13.55
C GLN A 84 9.41 -4.82 12.54
N HIS A 85 9.07 -5.50 11.45
CA HIS A 85 8.15 -4.98 10.45
C HIS A 85 6.71 -5.29 10.86
N ASN A 86 5.86 -4.26 10.87
CA ASN A 86 4.43 -4.39 11.05
C ASN A 86 3.72 -4.31 9.69
N TYR A 87 3.49 -5.48 9.10
CA TYR A 87 2.77 -5.64 7.83
C TYR A 87 1.26 -5.51 8.04
N LYS A 88 0.61 -4.61 7.28
CA LYS A 88 -0.84 -4.36 7.40
C LYS A 88 -1.59 -4.35 6.07
N ILE A 89 -0.90 -4.48 4.94
CA ILE A 89 -1.53 -4.49 3.63
C ILE A 89 -2.47 -5.68 3.44
N HIS A 90 -2.10 -6.87 3.90
CA HIS A 90 -2.96 -8.05 3.82
C HIS A 90 -4.32 -7.84 4.52
N GLU A 91 -4.28 -7.32 5.76
CA GLU A 91 -5.48 -7.01 6.55
C GLU A 91 -6.38 -5.99 5.84
N GLN A 92 -5.78 -4.94 5.27
CA GLN A 92 -6.52 -3.94 4.51
C GLN A 92 -7.18 -4.53 3.25
N ILE A 93 -6.49 -5.43 2.53
CA ILE A 93 -7.05 -6.07 1.35
C ILE A 93 -8.19 -7.00 1.72
N SER A 94 -8.08 -7.75 2.82
CA SER A 94 -9.18 -8.55 3.34
C SER A 94 -10.44 -7.70 3.58
N TYR A 95 -10.29 -6.52 4.18
CA TYR A 95 -11.40 -5.57 4.31
C TYR A 95 -11.94 -5.10 2.94
N ILE A 96 -11.08 -4.76 1.98
CA ILE A 96 -11.49 -4.36 0.63
C ILE A 96 -12.23 -5.50 -0.09
N ALA A 97 -11.77 -6.74 0.03
CA ALA A 97 -12.37 -7.92 -0.57
C ALA A 97 -13.81 -8.14 -0.07
N THR A 98 -14.04 -7.97 1.24
CA THR A 98 -15.41 -8.03 1.79
C THR A 98 -16.32 -6.97 1.18
N LYS A 99 -15.84 -5.73 0.99
CA LYS A 99 -16.61 -4.65 0.35
C LYS A 99 -16.92 -4.95 -1.12
N ILE A 100 -15.94 -5.41 -1.88
CA ILE A 100 -16.10 -5.70 -3.30
C ILE A 100 -17.12 -6.83 -3.51
N THR A 101 -16.97 -7.93 -2.76
CA THR A 101 -17.80 -9.14 -2.94
C THR A 101 -19.22 -8.98 -2.42
N SER A 102 -19.43 -8.12 -1.41
CA SER A 102 -20.77 -7.76 -0.92
C SER A 102 -21.43 -6.61 -1.70
N SER A 103 -20.70 -5.94 -2.60
CA SER A 103 -21.22 -4.81 -3.37
C SER A 103 -22.38 -5.23 -4.27
N SER A 104 -23.48 -4.47 -4.24
CA SER A 104 -24.61 -4.63 -5.18
C SER A 104 -24.32 -4.05 -6.57
N SER A 105 -23.18 -3.39 -6.77
CA SER A 105 -22.81 -2.81 -8.05
C SER A 105 -22.63 -3.86 -9.14
N ASN A 106 -23.09 -3.56 -10.35
CA ASN A 106 -22.84 -4.36 -11.55
C ASN A 106 -21.40 -4.20 -12.10
N LYS A 107 -20.56 -3.38 -11.45
CA LYS A 107 -19.14 -3.23 -11.82
C LYS A 107 -18.39 -4.55 -11.65
N SER A 108 -17.70 -4.98 -12.70
CA SER A 108 -16.81 -6.15 -12.68
C SER A 108 -15.42 -5.83 -12.12
N ILE A 109 -15.00 -4.57 -12.18
CA ILE A 109 -13.69 -4.09 -11.75
C ILE A 109 -13.88 -2.95 -10.73
N PHE A 110 -13.10 -3.02 -9.65
CA PHE A 110 -13.01 -2.01 -8.61
C PHE A 110 -11.59 -1.44 -8.57
N SER A 111 -11.44 -0.21 -9.02
CA SER A 111 -10.17 0.52 -9.08
C SER A 111 -9.89 1.28 -7.79
N TYR A 112 -8.65 1.18 -7.32
CA TYR A 112 -8.13 1.94 -6.19
C TYR A 112 -6.79 2.57 -6.52
N ILE A 113 -6.46 3.68 -5.86
CA ILE A 113 -5.08 4.16 -5.75
C ILE A 113 -4.52 3.67 -4.41
N PHE A 114 -3.53 2.78 -4.47
CA PHE A 114 -2.69 2.42 -3.34
C PHE A 114 -1.61 3.49 -3.17
N LYS A 115 -1.75 4.31 -2.13
CA LYS A 115 -0.82 5.38 -1.77
C LYS A 115 0.02 4.94 -0.57
N VAL A 116 1.34 5.08 -0.66
CA VAL A 116 2.26 4.99 0.48
C VAL A 116 2.88 6.38 0.70
N SER A 117 2.60 7.00 1.84
CA SER A 117 3.05 8.37 2.15
C SER A 117 4.28 8.46 3.03
N GLY A 118 4.63 7.37 3.71
CA GLY A 118 5.73 7.38 4.66
C GLY A 118 5.83 6.10 5.45
N ILE A 119 6.66 6.16 6.48
CA ILE A 119 6.86 5.12 7.49
C ILE A 119 6.56 5.76 8.84
N TRP A 120 5.87 5.01 9.70
CA TRP A 120 5.88 5.30 11.13
C TRP A 120 6.85 4.36 11.81
N GLU A 121 7.56 4.88 12.81
CA GLU A 121 8.66 4.18 13.46
C GLU A 121 8.60 4.41 14.97
N THR A 122 8.66 3.32 15.74
CA THR A 122 8.98 3.34 17.17
C THR A 122 10.43 2.89 17.38
N ASN A 123 10.85 2.75 18.64
CA ASN A 123 12.18 2.22 18.96
C ASN A 123 12.42 0.81 18.39
N SER A 124 11.37 -0.02 18.27
CA SER A 124 11.50 -1.44 17.89
C SER A 124 10.72 -1.85 16.64
N VAL A 125 9.68 -1.10 16.25
CA VAL A 125 8.75 -1.49 15.19
C VAL A 125 8.67 -0.41 14.12
N ILE A 126 8.57 -0.83 12.87
CA ILE A 126 8.28 0.05 11.73
C ILE A 126 7.08 -0.46 10.95
N GLY A 127 6.31 0.46 10.37
CA GLY A 127 5.24 0.13 9.44
C GLY A 127 5.05 1.26 8.44
N ILE A 128 4.45 0.95 7.29
CA ILE A 128 4.14 1.99 6.30
C ILE A 128 2.90 2.79 6.73
N THR A 129 2.87 4.06 6.35
CA THR A 129 1.66 4.87 6.34
C THR A 129 1.08 4.86 4.94
N TYR A 130 -0.14 4.33 4.80
CA TYR A 130 -0.75 4.08 3.50
C TYR A 130 -2.24 4.40 3.46
N LYS A 131 -2.80 4.46 2.24
CA LYS A 131 -4.23 4.56 1.99
C LYS A 131 -4.61 3.87 0.69
N PHE A 132 -5.75 3.18 0.68
CA PHE A 132 -6.44 2.81 -0.55
C PHE A 132 -7.53 3.85 -0.81
N ILE A 133 -7.45 4.54 -1.94
CA ILE A 133 -8.41 5.57 -2.35
C ILE A 133 -9.30 4.97 -3.43
N ASP A 134 -10.59 4.84 -3.14
CA ASP A 134 -11.58 4.37 -4.10
C ASP A 134 -11.77 5.42 -5.21
N ILE A 135 -11.61 5.00 -6.47
CA ILE A 135 -11.82 5.86 -7.65
C ILE A 135 -12.97 5.36 -8.53
N ASN A 136 -13.83 4.49 -8.02
CA ASN A 136 -15.00 3.94 -8.71
C ASN A 136 -16.19 4.90 -8.76
N HIS A 137 -16.03 6.17 -8.37
CA HIS A 137 -17.10 7.18 -8.37
C HIS A 137 -17.05 8.16 -9.56
N GLN A 138 -16.25 7.84 -10.58
CA GLN A 138 -16.37 8.46 -11.91
C GLN A 138 -17.37 7.70 -12.78
#